data_AF-A0A2V9ISV6-F1
#
_entry.id   AF-A0A2V9ISV6-F1
#
_cell.length_a   1.000
_cell.length_b   1.000
_cell.length_c   1.000
_cell.angle_alpha   90.00
_cell.angle_beta   90.00
_cell.angle_gamma   90.00
#
_symmetry.space_group_name_H-M   'P 1'
#
loop_
_entity.id
_entity.type
_entity.pdbx_description
1 polymer ?
#
loop_
_entity_poly.entity_id
_entity_poly.type
_entity_poly.pdbx_seq_one_letter_code
_entity_poly.pdbx_strand_id
1 'polypeptide(L)' 'MKRRWFPLLLAFLLSSIPGLAGSDYDSRIARLSYLEGHVSFQHAKDVDWSAASINTPLQPADRIYTGEDGRAEI' A
#
# COMPACT_ATOMS: atom_id res chain seq x y z
N MET A 1 -5.23 -29.41 46.12
CA MET A 1 -4.38 -28.27 45.75
C MET A 1 -4.52 -27.96 44.25
N LYS A 2 -5.74 -27.64 43.80
CA LYS A 2 -6.11 -27.67 42.38
C LYS A 2 -6.51 -26.26 41.92
N ARG A 3 -5.98 -25.83 40.76
CA ARG A 3 -6.55 -24.80 39.85
C ARG A 3 -6.61 -23.33 40.31
N ARG A 4 -5.75 -22.86 41.22
CA ARG A 4 -5.62 -21.41 41.52
C ARG A 4 -4.77 -20.63 40.53
N TRP A 5 -3.93 -21.29 39.74
CA TRP A 5 -3.03 -20.63 38.78
C TRP A 5 -3.63 -20.51 37.38
N PHE A 6 -4.74 -21.21 37.13
CA PHE A 6 -5.48 -21.16 35.88
C PHE A 6 -5.96 -19.74 35.50
N PRO A 7 -6.52 -18.92 36.42
CA PRO A 7 -6.91 -17.56 36.07
C PRO A 7 -5.71 -16.64 35.80
N LEU A 8 -4.57 -16.89 36.45
CA LEU A 8 -3.33 -16.14 36.23
C LEU A 8 -2.69 -16.45 34.86
N LEU A 9 -2.65 -17.73 34.50
CA LEU A 9 -2.22 -18.15 33.16
C LEU A 9 -3.13 -17.62 32.06
N LEU A 10 -4.45 -17.63 32.30
CA LEU A 10 -5.43 -17.07 31.36
C LEU A 10 -5.28 -15.55 31.21
N ALA A 11 -5.09 -14.83 32.32
CA ALA A 11 -4.83 -13.39 32.31
C ALA A 11 -3.52 -13.03 31.57
N PHE A 12 -2.47 -13.84 31.75
CA PHE A 12 -1.20 -13.68 31.05
C PHE A 12 -1.31 -13.99 29.54
N LEU A 13 -2.15 -14.97 29.16
CA LEU A 13 -2.43 -15.27 27.75
C LEU A 13 -3.22 -14.13 27.10
N LEU A 14 -4.20 -13.57 27.81
CA LEU A 14 -5.06 -12.46 27.33
C LEU A 14 -4.32 -11.13 27.24
N SER A 15 -3.30 -10.89 28.08
CA SER A 15 -2.47 -9.67 28.01
C SER A 15 -1.47 -9.69 26.85
N SER A 16 -1.30 -10.83 26.17
CA SER A 16 -0.37 -11.01 25.06
C SER A 16 -1.02 -10.81 23.68
N ILE A 17 -2.13 -10.06 23.59
CA ILE A 17 -2.70 -9.63 22.31
C ILE A 17 -2.31 -8.15 22.07
N PRO A 18 -1.03 -7.84 21.73
CA PRO A 18 -0.73 -6.53 21.20
C PRO A 18 -1.28 -6.45 19.77
N GLY A 19 -2.13 -5.46 19.51
CA GLY A 19 -2.20 -4.83 18.19
C GLY A 19 -2.83 -5.66 17.05
N LEU A 20 -4.10 -6.06 17.19
CA LEU A 20 -5.00 -6.22 16.02
C LEU A 20 -5.60 -4.86 15.59
N ALA A 21 -4.93 -3.75 15.90
CA ALA A 21 -5.13 -2.52 15.16
C ALA A 21 -4.49 -2.75 13.80
N GLY A 22 -5.27 -3.31 12.86
CA GLY A 22 -4.92 -3.26 11.46
C GLY A 22 -4.55 -1.82 11.17
N SER A 23 -3.36 -1.59 10.62
CA SER A 23 -3.02 -0.27 10.12
C SER A 23 -4.13 0.10 9.14
N ASP A 24 -5.01 1.01 9.53
CA ASP A 24 -5.89 1.71 8.60
C ASP A 24 -4.95 2.54 7.72
N TYR A 25 -4.32 1.87 6.75
CA TYR A 25 -3.74 2.55 5.62
C TYR A 25 -4.94 3.16 4.91
N ASP A 26 -5.19 4.45 5.14
CA ASP A 26 -6.00 5.28 4.25
C ASP A 26 -5.27 5.31 2.90
N SER A 27 -5.35 4.20 2.15
CA SER A 27 -4.72 4.04 0.86
C SER A 27 -5.50 4.89 -0.12
N ARG A 28 -5.06 6.13 -0.29
CA ARG A 28 -5.61 7.02 -1.30
C ARG A 28 -5.03 6.61 -2.65
N ILE A 29 -5.92 6.33 -3.59
CA ILE A 29 -5.57 6.06 -4.98
C ILE A 29 -5.50 7.39 -5.71
N ALA A 30 -4.33 7.73 -6.22
CA ALA A 30 -4.11 8.84 -7.13
C ALA A 30 -4.45 8.42 -8.57
N ARG A 31 -4.65 9.37 -9.50
CA ARG A 31 -4.96 9.07 -10.90
C ARG A 31 -4.28 10.05 -11.83
N LEU A 32 -3.68 9.58 -12.91
CA LEU A 32 -3.16 10.48 -13.94
C LEU A 32 -4.29 11.33 -14.55
N SER A 33 -4.23 12.65 -14.36
CA SER A 33 -5.21 13.61 -14.87
C SER A 33 -4.81 14.21 -16.21
N TYR A 34 -3.51 14.20 -16.52
CA TYR A 34 -2.95 14.66 -17.78
C TYR A 34 -1.77 13.80 -18.22
N LEU A 35 -1.60 13.64 -19.54
CA LEU A 35 -0.51 12.90 -20.17
C LEU A 35 -0.19 13.51 -21.54
N GLU A 36 1.10 13.72 -21.79
CA GLU A 36 1.65 14.13 -23.09
C GLU A 36 2.97 13.38 -23.33
N GLY A 37 3.25 13.02 -24.59
CA GLY A 37 4.49 12.32 -24.97
C GLY A 37 4.60 10.91 -24.39
N HIS A 38 5.85 10.44 -24.23
CA HIS A 38 6.10 9.11 -23.68
C HIS A 38 6.04 9.10 -22.14
N VAL A 39 5.03 8.43 -21.59
CA VAL A 39 4.89 8.19 -20.15
C VAL A 39 4.64 6.71 -19.91
N SER A 40 5.40 6.14 -18.97
CA SER A 40 5.24 4.76 -18.52
C SER A 40 5.18 4.69 -17.00
N PHE A 41 4.53 3.65 -16.48
CA PHE A 41 4.45 3.39 -15.05
C PHE A 41 4.79 1.93 -14.74
N GLN A 42 5.18 1.70 -13.50
CA GLN A 42 5.45 0.39 -12.93
C GLN A 42 4.76 0.31 -11.57
N HIS A 43 3.93 -0.71 -11.36
CA HIS A 43 3.35 -0.95 -10.05
C HIS A 43 4.41 -1.43 -9.06
N ALA A 44 4.22 -1.11 -7.78
CA ALA A 44 5.20 -1.39 -6.72
C ALA A 44 5.68 -2.85 -6.64
N LYS A 45 4.88 -3.83 -7.09
CA LYS A 45 5.19 -5.27 -7.06
C LYS A 45 5.56 -5.85 -8.42
N ASP A 46 5.52 -5.04 -9.46
CA ASP A 46 5.76 -5.47 -10.83
C ASP A 46 7.20 -5.16 -11.23
N VAL A 47 7.75 -6.00 -12.10
CA VAL A 47 9.08 -5.80 -12.69
C VAL A 47 8.97 -5.05 -14.02
N ASP A 48 7.85 -5.23 -14.71
CA ASP A 48 7.65 -4.69 -16.05
C ASP A 48 7.12 -3.25 -16.00
N TRP A 49 7.47 -2.50 -17.04
CA TRP A 49 6.95 -1.16 -17.29
C TRP A 49 5.80 -1.23 -18.29
N SER A 50 4.76 -0.46 -18.06
CA SER A 50 3.60 -0.34 -18.94
C SER A 50 3.42 1.10 -19.40
N ALA A 51 2.95 1.30 -20.63
CA ALA A 51 2.55 2.62 -21.09
C ALA A 51 1.41 3.16 -20.20
N ALA A 52 1.53 4.41 -19.78
CA ALA A 52 0.51 5.05 -18.97
C ALA A 52 -0.65 5.55 -19.84
N SER A 53 -1.83 5.63 -19.25
CA SER A 53 -3.01 6.27 -19.86
C SER A 53 -3.68 7.24 -18.87
N ILE A 54 -4.50 8.15 -19.39
CA ILE A 54 -5.34 9.00 -18.54
C ILE A 54 -6.20 8.13 -17.62
N ASN A 55 -6.34 8.56 -16.37
CA ASN A 55 -6.98 7.83 -15.27
C ASN A 55 -6.31 6.53 -14.84
N THR A 56 -5.04 6.29 -15.22
CA THR A 56 -4.25 5.18 -14.65
C THR A 56 -4.25 5.32 -13.12
N PRO A 57 -4.72 4.30 -12.38
CA PRO A 57 -4.70 4.32 -10.93
C PRO A 57 -3.26 4.16 -10.42
N LEU A 58 -2.90 4.99 -9.45
CA LEU A 58 -1.58 4.99 -8.82
C LEU A 58 -1.74 4.77 -7.32
N GLN A 59 -0.96 3.84 -6.78
CA GLN A 59 -0.85 3.58 -5.35
C GLN A 59 0.53 4.00 -4.83
N PRO A 60 0.69 4.17 -3.51
CA PRO A 60 2.01 4.40 -2.92
C PRO A 60 3.03 3.36 -3.41
N ALA A 61 4.25 3.84 -3.67
CA ALA A 61 5.38 3.08 -4.22
C ALA A 61 5.28 2.66 -5.70
N ASP A 62 4.22 3.01 -6.43
CA ASP A 62 4.26 3.00 -7.89
C ASP A 62 5.30 4.00 -8.41
N ARG A 63 5.88 3.69 -9.56
CA ARG A 63 6.88 4.53 -10.22
C ARG A 63 6.34 5.04 -11.54
N ILE A 64 6.67 6.29 -11.86
CA ILE A 64 6.35 6.93 -13.14
C ILE A 64 7.67 7.34 -13.78
N TYR A 65 7.76 7.10 -15.08
CA TYR A 65 8.84 7.57 -15.92
C TYR A 65 8.26 8.44 -17.04
N THR A 66 8.83 9.62 -17.20
CA THR A 66 8.55 10.55 -18.31
C THR A 66 9.76 10.55 -19.23
N GLY A 67 9.55 10.27 -20.51
CA GLY A 67 10.58 10.41 -21.54
C GLY A 67 10.98 11.86 -21.79
N GLU A 68 11.83 12.09 -22.79
CA GLU A 68 12.35 13.43 -23.13
C GLU A 68 11.25 14.45 -23.45
N ASP A 69 10.16 14.01 -24.08
CA ASP A 69 8.96 14.79 -24.40
C ASP A 69 7.77 14.50 -23.45
N GLY A 70 8.01 13.73 -22.38
CA GLY A 70 6.96 13.22 -21.50
C GLY A 70 6.51 14.22 -20.44
N ARG A 71 5.20 14.40 -20.27
CA ARG A 71 4.59 15.14 -19.15
C ARG A 71 3.42 14.37 -18.57
N ALA A 72 3.27 14.43 -17.26
CA ALA A 72 2.19 13.78 -16.53
C ALA A 72 1.75 14.64 -15.34
N GLU A 73 0.45 14.71 -15.10
CA GLU A 73 -0.12 15.26 -13.86
C GLU A 73 -0.97 14.19 -13.17
N ILE A 74 -0.99 14.22 -11.84
CA ILE A 74 -1.63 13.23 -10.96
C ILE A 74 -2.71 13.92 -10.13
#